data_AF-A0AAV7QBE5-F1
#
_entry.id   AF-A0AAV7QBE5-F1
#
_cell.length_a   1.000
_cell.length_b   1.000
_cell.length_c   1.000
_cell.angle_alpha   90.00
_cell.angle_beta   90.00
_cell.angle_gamma   90.00
#
_symmetry.space_group_name_H-M   'P 1'
#
loop_
_entity.id
_entity.type
_entity.pdbx_description
1 polymer ?
#
loop_
_entity_poly.entity_id
_entity_poly.type
_entity_poly.pdbx_seq_one_letter_code
_entity_poly.pdbx_strand_id
1 'polypeptide(L)'
;MGAADVRGAPFPLSTLAGDSLSHSGGSREPYLLGGLQGANEPRPRVSWRPGSEQTPPQGLWKPWRGTLLWAADSAGRRVNHRVSRPGSYSFRKICATRVQLTDEHPLPPPSSMVDATQSVTVDHILQEISAVGRKLEGMDTATASLTAETKSMSLDIAGFQAQVTGLDQQVTSVETHIASWVDRDQELLYLRSKLINLEDRSRRNNVCLLGFPENIEGADIHSYLRETLPKLTGITFDPPLKFQRVHRLGPKRRDGTNCATQS
;
A
#
# COMPACT_ATOMS: atom_id res chain seq x y z
N MET A 1 3.87 -7.03 66.48
CA MET A 1 3.78 -5.80 67.31
C MET A 1 3.98 -4.63 66.36
N GLY A 2 2.96 -4.21 65.60
CA GLY A 2 1.89 -3.26 65.96
C GLY A 2 2.32 -1.85 65.55
N ALA A 3 1.52 -0.91 65.04
CA ALA A 3 0.22 -0.79 64.38
C ALA A 3 0.08 0.71 63.99
N ALA A 4 -0.91 1.04 63.14
CA ALA A 4 -1.37 2.38 62.66
C ALA A 4 -0.58 2.97 61.48
N ASP A 5 -1.09 3.09 60.25
CA ASP A 5 -2.40 3.49 59.67
C ASP A 5 -2.79 4.94 59.96
N VAL A 6 -2.65 5.83 58.96
CA VAL A 6 -3.48 7.04 58.78
C VAL A 6 -3.78 7.21 57.29
N ARG A 7 -5.08 7.14 56.99
CA ARG A 7 -5.75 7.36 55.71
C ARG A 7 -6.27 8.80 55.60
N GLY A 8 -6.59 9.21 54.38
CA GLY A 8 -7.56 10.27 54.04
C GLY A 8 -6.94 11.60 53.60
N ALA A 9 -7.35 12.27 52.53
CA ALA A 9 -8.61 12.21 51.81
C ALA A 9 -8.45 12.76 50.37
N PRO A 10 -9.28 12.31 49.41
CA PRO A 10 -9.52 12.96 48.13
C PRO A 10 -10.75 13.88 48.20
N PHE A 11 -10.73 15.00 47.48
CA PHE A 11 -11.85 15.93 47.31
C PHE A 11 -12.15 16.16 45.80
N PRO A 12 -13.36 16.60 45.43
CA PRO A 12 -14.22 15.82 44.55
C PRO A 12 -14.52 16.48 43.19
N LEU A 13 -15.15 15.68 42.34
CA LEU A 13 -15.88 16.03 41.11
C LEU A 13 -16.86 17.20 41.29
N SER A 14 -16.85 18.11 40.32
CA SER A 14 -17.96 19.03 40.03
C SER A 14 -18.36 18.89 38.56
N THR A 15 -19.60 18.43 38.38
CA THR A 15 -20.38 18.36 37.15
C THR A 15 -21.16 19.65 36.96
N LEU A 16 -21.03 20.35 35.82
CA LEU A 16 -22.02 21.28 35.24
C LEU A 16 -21.73 21.32 33.71
N ALA A 17 -22.54 20.74 32.83
CA ALA A 17 -23.87 21.17 32.37
C ALA A 17 -23.86 22.53 31.65
N GLY A 18 -24.16 22.49 30.34
CA GLY A 18 -24.83 23.55 29.57
C GLY A 18 -24.01 24.81 29.25
N ASP A 19 -23.76 25.06 27.96
CA ASP A 19 -24.52 26.13 27.31
C ASP A 19 -24.34 26.15 25.80
N SER A 20 -25.49 26.08 25.15
CA SER A 20 -25.73 26.29 23.73
C SER A 20 -25.60 27.78 23.42
N LEU A 21 -24.67 28.17 22.55
CA LEU A 21 -24.65 29.51 21.97
C LEU A 21 -24.66 29.40 20.45
N SER A 22 -25.88 29.49 19.93
CA SER A 22 -26.18 29.94 18.58
C SER A 22 -25.58 31.33 18.37
N HIS A 23 -24.77 31.47 17.32
CA HIS A 23 -24.46 32.78 16.74
C HIS A 23 -24.92 32.81 15.29
N SER A 24 -25.91 33.67 15.10
CA SER A 24 -26.49 34.17 13.87
C SER A 24 -25.47 34.91 13.00
N GLY A 25 -25.68 34.81 11.68
CA GLY A 25 -25.71 35.98 10.80
C GLY A 25 -24.36 36.53 10.33
N GLY A 26 -24.05 36.31 9.06
CA GLY A 26 -22.90 36.93 8.40
C GLY A 26 -22.94 36.78 6.89
N SER A 27 -23.94 37.40 6.28
CA SER A 27 -24.08 37.58 4.83
C SER A 27 -22.84 38.25 4.23
N ARG A 28 -22.21 37.64 3.22
CA ARG A 28 -21.37 38.35 2.24
C ARG A 28 -21.49 37.71 0.86
N GLU A 29 -21.89 38.56 -0.08
CA GLU A 29 -22.01 38.35 -1.52
C GLU A 29 -20.74 37.76 -2.16
N PRO A 30 -20.89 36.94 -3.22
CA PRO A 30 -19.83 36.69 -4.18
C PRO A 30 -19.91 37.68 -5.35
N TYR A 31 -18.84 38.47 -5.53
CA TYR A 31 -18.61 39.23 -6.76
C TYR A 31 -18.43 38.29 -7.96
N LEU A 32 -19.31 38.45 -8.94
CA LEU A 32 -19.10 38.04 -10.32
C LEU A 32 -18.25 39.09 -11.05
N LEU A 33 -17.17 38.64 -11.70
CA LEU A 33 -16.52 39.23 -12.89
C LEU A 33 -15.54 38.14 -13.38
N GLY A 34 -15.83 37.43 -14.48
CA GLY A 34 -15.41 37.84 -15.82
C GLY A 34 -13.88 37.70 -15.93
N GLY A 35 -13.32 36.59 -16.38
CA GLY A 35 -13.35 36.13 -17.77
C GLY A 35 -12.01 36.50 -18.42
N LEU A 36 -11.23 35.52 -18.87
CA LEU A 36 -10.45 35.57 -20.11
C LEU A 36 -9.73 34.24 -20.35
N GLN A 37 -10.09 33.64 -21.49
CA GLN A 37 -9.40 32.57 -22.18
C GLN A 37 -7.92 32.89 -22.44
N GLY A 38 -7.10 31.84 -22.42
CA GLY A 38 -6.42 31.44 -23.65
C GLY A 38 -4.93 31.77 -23.81
N ALA A 39 -4.18 30.67 -23.87
CA ALA A 39 -3.14 30.38 -24.85
C ALA A 39 -1.66 30.65 -24.50
N ASN A 40 -0.93 29.54 -24.64
CA ASN A 40 0.44 29.36 -25.12
C ASN A 40 1.62 29.57 -24.16
N GLU A 41 2.05 28.42 -23.60
CA GLU A 41 3.46 28.09 -23.37
C GLU A 41 4.30 28.23 -24.67
N PRO A 42 5.64 28.31 -24.53
CA PRO A 42 6.39 27.14 -24.99
C PRO A 42 7.46 26.68 -24.00
N ARG A 43 7.44 25.37 -23.69
CA ARG A 43 8.55 24.63 -23.05
C ARG A 43 9.52 24.08 -24.10
N PRO A 44 10.81 23.88 -23.76
CA PRO A 44 11.83 23.39 -24.70
C PRO A 44 11.68 21.91 -25.06
N ARG A 45 12.01 21.62 -26.32
CA ARG A 45 11.88 20.34 -27.04
C ARG A 45 13.10 19.45 -26.72
N VAL A 46 12.89 18.34 -26.00
CA VAL A 46 13.86 17.24 -25.86
C VAL A 46 13.55 16.18 -26.92
N SER A 47 14.46 15.99 -27.88
CA SER A 47 14.33 14.99 -28.93
C SER A 47 15.01 13.68 -28.51
N TRP A 48 14.21 12.62 -28.33
CA TRP A 48 14.69 11.24 -28.28
C TRP A 48 14.57 10.60 -29.67
N ARG A 49 15.67 10.07 -30.21
CA ARG A 49 15.68 9.17 -31.37
C ARG A 49 15.59 7.71 -30.90
N PRO A 50 14.71 6.87 -31.47
CA PRO A 50 14.83 5.43 -31.39
C PRO A 50 15.34 4.86 -32.73
N GLY A 51 16.44 4.11 -32.68
CA GLY A 51 16.97 3.42 -33.85
C GLY A 51 18.29 2.71 -33.57
N SER A 52 18.23 1.44 -33.17
CA SER A 52 19.11 0.37 -33.66
C SER A 52 18.65 -0.97 -33.09
N GLU A 53 18.12 -1.79 -33.99
CA GLU A 53 17.99 -3.23 -33.84
C GLU A 53 19.37 -3.85 -33.62
N GLN A 54 19.48 -4.73 -32.62
CA GLN A 54 20.44 -5.82 -32.60
C GLN A 54 19.80 -7.00 -31.82
N THR A 55 19.42 -8.03 -32.57
CA THR A 55 19.10 -9.37 -32.04
C THR A 55 20.39 -10.12 -31.70
N PRO A 56 20.39 -10.93 -30.63
CA PRO A 56 20.77 -12.34 -30.80
C PRO A 56 20.02 -13.27 -29.79
N PRO A 57 20.37 -14.57 -29.70
CA PRO A 57 19.92 -15.64 -30.58
C PRO A 57 18.93 -16.59 -29.88
N GLN A 58 18.33 -17.47 -30.70
CA GLN A 58 17.36 -18.47 -30.30
C GLN A 58 17.94 -19.51 -29.33
N GLY A 59 17.18 -19.86 -28.28
CA GLY A 59 17.56 -20.97 -27.41
C GLY A 59 16.65 -21.17 -26.20
N LEU A 60 15.54 -21.88 -26.43
CA LEU A 60 14.69 -22.55 -25.45
C LEU A 60 13.90 -21.66 -24.47
N TRP A 61 12.80 -22.24 -23.97
CA TRP A 61 11.83 -21.73 -23.00
C TRP A 61 10.57 -21.08 -23.59
N LYS A 62 9.58 -21.95 -23.83
CA LYS A 62 8.14 -21.69 -23.67
C LYS A 62 7.55 -22.89 -22.92
N PRO A 63 6.34 -22.80 -22.33
CA PRO A 63 5.59 -21.61 -21.90
C PRO A 63 4.95 -21.79 -20.51
N TRP A 64 4.56 -20.70 -19.83
CA TRP A 64 3.31 -20.69 -19.06
C TRP A 64 2.52 -19.42 -19.37
N ARG A 65 1.30 -19.63 -19.87
CA ARG A 65 0.29 -18.61 -20.16
C ARG A 65 -0.45 -18.28 -18.86
N GLY A 66 -0.84 -17.02 -18.70
CA GLY A 66 -1.79 -16.64 -17.65
C GLY A 66 -1.86 -15.14 -17.41
N THR A 67 -2.21 -14.35 -18.42
CA THR A 67 -2.58 -12.94 -18.25
C THR A 67 -4.03 -12.89 -17.74
N LEU A 68 -4.23 -12.43 -16.50
CA LEU A 68 -5.56 -12.08 -15.98
C LEU A 68 -5.81 -10.59 -16.23
N LEU A 69 -6.82 -10.34 -17.05
CA LEU A 69 -7.41 -9.03 -17.31
C LEU A 69 -8.39 -8.71 -16.17
N TRP A 70 -8.21 -7.59 -15.47
CA TRP A 70 -9.21 -7.10 -14.52
C TRP A 70 -10.17 -6.16 -15.25
N ALA A 71 -11.45 -6.53 -15.31
CA ALA A 71 -12.54 -5.62 -15.58
C ALA A 71 -13.32 -5.45 -14.27
N ALA A 72 -13.50 -4.21 -13.83
CA ALA A 72 -14.35 -3.85 -12.70
C ALA A 72 -15.81 -3.86 -13.17
N ASP A 73 -16.66 -4.64 -12.51
CA ASP A 73 -18.12 -4.52 -12.61
C ASP A 73 -18.67 -3.99 -11.28
N SER A 74 -19.40 -2.89 -11.41
CA SER A 74 -20.10 -2.16 -10.37
C SER A 74 -21.46 -2.79 -10.09
N ALA A 75 -21.48 -3.94 -9.42
CA ALA A 75 -22.69 -4.47 -8.79
C ALA A 75 -22.31 -5.47 -7.69
N GLY A 76 -22.28 -5.00 -6.45
CA GLY A 76 -22.06 -5.85 -5.28
C GLY A 76 -23.05 -7.02 -5.20
N ARG A 77 -22.60 -8.22 -5.58
CA ARG A 77 -23.20 -9.50 -5.23
C ARG A 77 -22.08 -10.55 -5.16
N ARG A 78 -21.81 -11.05 -3.95
CA ARG A 78 -20.87 -12.15 -3.73
C ARG A 78 -21.53 -13.45 -4.19
N VAL A 79 -20.98 -14.08 -5.22
CA VAL A 79 -21.28 -15.47 -5.60
C VAL A 79 -20.03 -16.29 -5.27
N ASN A 80 -20.17 -17.26 -4.36
CA ASN A 80 -19.11 -18.21 -4.04
C ASN A 80 -18.96 -19.20 -5.21
N HIS A 81 -17.94 -19.01 -6.04
CA HIS A 81 -17.50 -20.04 -6.98
C HIS A 81 -16.52 -20.99 -6.29
N ARG A 82 -17.00 -22.21 -6.03
CA ARG A 82 -16.23 -23.37 -5.61
C ARG A 82 -15.31 -23.78 -6.77
N VAL A 83 -13.99 -23.60 -6.60
CA VAL A 83 -12.99 -24.10 -7.56
C VAL A 83 -12.80 -25.59 -7.32
N SER A 84 -13.41 -26.42 -8.19
CA SER A 84 -13.13 -27.84 -8.27
C SER A 84 -11.77 -28.08 -8.94
N ARG A 85 -10.84 -28.72 -8.25
CA ARG A 85 -9.60 -29.26 -8.84
C ARG A 85 -9.86 -30.63 -9.47
N PRO A 86 -9.19 -31.01 -10.57
CA PRO A 86 -9.31 -32.35 -11.15
C PRO A 86 -8.39 -33.32 -10.41
N GLY A 87 -8.96 -34.20 -9.60
CA GLY A 87 -8.28 -35.35 -9.01
C GLY A 87 -8.47 -36.58 -9.89
N SER A 88 -7.36 -37.11 -10.39
CA SER A 88 -7.24 -38.37 -11.12
C SER A 88 -7.87 -39.55 -10.34
N TYR A 89 -8.98 -40.09 -10.84
CA TYR A 89 -9.56 -41.33 -10.33
C TYR A 89 -9.17 -42.48 -11.26
N SER A 90 -8.32 -43.38 -10.77
CA SER A 90 -8.05 -44.67 -11.38
C SER A 90 -9.28 -45.58 -11.24
N PHE A 91 -10.03 -45.78 -12.33
CA PHE A 91 -11.05 -46.81 -12.44
C PHE A 91 -10.39 -48.20 -12.38
N ARG A 92 -10.59 -48.94 -11.29
CA ARG A 92 -10.35 -50.40 -11.30
C ARG A 92 -11.47 -51.05 -12.09
N LYS A 93 -11.12 -51.74 -13.18
CA LYS A 93 -12.01 -52.60 -13.94
C LYS A 93 -12.56 -53.69 -13.02
N ILE A 94 -13.88 -53.72 -12.84
CA ILE A 94 -14.59 -54.88 -12.29
C ILE A 94 -14.73 -55.87 -13.45
N CYS A 95 -13.94 -56.93 -13.43
CA CYS A 95 -14.14 -58.07 -14.34
C CYS A 95 -15.37 -58.85 -13.87
N ALA A 96 -16.41 -58.88 -14.70
CA ALA A 96 -17.58 -59.71 -14.50
C ALA A 96 -17.22 -61.18 -14.74
N THR A 97 -17.21 -61.98 -13.68
CA THR A 97 -17.05 -63.43 -13.78
C THR A 97 -18.39 -64.05 -14.18
N ARG A 98 -18.41 -64.64 -15.37
CA ARG A 98 -19.53 -65.37 -15.97
C ARG A 98 -19.77 -66.67 -15.20
N VAL A 99 -20.88 -66.76 -14.48
CA VAL A 99 -21.37 -68.01 -13.86
C VAL A 99 -21.88 -68.91 -14.98
N GLN A 100 -21.25 -70.08 -15.16
CA GLN A 100 -21.80 -71.16 -15.97
C GLN A 100 -22.71 -72.00 -15.08
N LEU A 101 -24.00 -72.01 -15.41
CA LEU A 101 -24.93 -73.05 -15.00
C LEU A 101 -24.66 -74.28 -15.86
N THR A 102 -24.33 -75.39 -15.23
CA THR A 102 -24.40 -76.72 -15.85
C THR A 102 -25.27 -77.62 -14.98
N ASP A 103 -26.09 -78.35 -15.71
CA ASP A 103 -27.19 -79.23 -15.32
C ASP A 103 -26.84 -80.35 -14.32
N GLU A 104 -27.86 -80.67 -13.52
CA GLU A 104 -28.39 -82.00 -13.18
C GLU A 104 -27.42 -83.20 -13.13
N HIS A 105 -27.21 -83.76 -11.93
CA HIS A 105 -27.03 -85.21 -11.75
C HIS A 105 -27.49 -85.66 -10.34
N PRO A 106 -28.04 -86.88 -10.17
CA PRO A 106 -29.05 -87.20 -9.17
C PRO A 106 -28.50 -87.78 -7.86
N LEU A 107 -29.38 -87.72 -6.85
CA LEU A 107 -29.23 -88.15 -5.47
C LEU A 107 -28.86 -89.64 -5.28
N PRO A 108 -28.01 -89.95 -4.29
CA PRO A 108 -28.01 -91.22 -3.56
C PRO A 108 -28.65 -91.11 -2.15
N PRO A 109 -29.03 -92.24 -1.52
CA PRO A 109 -30.06 -92.35 -0.48
C PRO A 109 -29.61 -91.94 0.94
N PRO A 110 -30.56 -91.74 1.89
CA PRO A 110 -30.28 -91.17 3.19
C PRO A 110 -29.72 -92.22 4.16
N SER A 111 -28.53 -91.96 4.71
CA SER A 111 -28.01 -92.72 5.86
C SER A 111 -27.16 -91.80 6.73
N SER A 112 -27.73 -91.48 7.90
CA SER A 112 -27.05 -91.18 9.17
C SER A 112 -25.71 -90.43 9.10
N MET A 113 -25.74 -89.12 8.92
CA MET A 113 -24.64 -88.21 9.30
C MET A 113 -25.19 -86.85 9.73
N VAL A 114 -26.04 -86.85 10.75
CA VAL A 114 -26.30 -85.65 11.56
C VAL A 114 -25.22 -85.60 12.64
N ASP A 115 -24.01 -85.13 12.28
CA ASP A 115 -23.09 -84.51 13.26
C ASP A 115 -21.83 -83.86 12.64
N ALA A 116 -21.40 -84.21 11.41
CA ALA A 116 -20.13 -83.69 10.85
C ALA A 116 -20.26 -82.51 9.87
N THR A 117 -21.45 -82.23 9.34
CA THR A 117 -21.69 -81.11 8.40
C THR A 117 -22.08 -79.81 9.10
N GLN A 118 -22.47 -79.87 10.38
CA GLN A 118 -22.71 -78.67 11.21
C GLN A 118 -21.42 -78.07 11.78
N SER A 119 -20.33 -78.84 11.96
CA SER A 119 -19.07 -78.27 12.46
C SER A 119 -18.34 -77.43 11.40
N VAL A 120 -18.34 -77.88 10.13
CA VAL A 120 -17.67 -77.18 9.01
C VAL A 120 -18.28 -75.81 8.71
N THR A 121 -19.57 -75.62 8.96
CA THR A 121 -20.25 -74.32 8.74
C THR A 121 -19.98 -73.33 9.88
N VAL A 122 -19.90 -73.80 11.12
CA VAL A 122 -19.56 -72.97 12.28
C VAL A 122 -18.10 -72.51 12.21
N ASP A 123 -17.16 -73.39 11.86
CA ASP A 123 -15.75 -73.04 11.72
C ASP A 123 -15.50 -71.96 10.66
N HIS A 124 -16.20 -72.05 9.52
CA HIS A 124 -16.15 -71.02 8.48
C HIS A 124 -16.72 -69.68 8.98
N ILE A 125 -17.82 -69.70 9.73
CA ILE A 125 -18.40 -68.47 10.31
C ILE A 125 -17.42 -67.84 11.30
N LEU A 126 -16.78 -68.63 12.16
CA LEU A 126 -15.76 -68.14 13.10
C LEU A 126 -14.56 -67.53 12.37
N GLN A 127 -14.12 -68.14 11.26
CA GLN A 127 -13.06 -67.60 10.43
C GLN A 127 -13.43 -66.24 9.82
N GLU A 128 -14.64 -66.10 9.26
CA GLU A 128 -15.12 -64.83 8.71
C GLU A 128 -15.27 -63.75 9.81
N ILE A 129 -15.81 -64.10 10.98
CA ILE A 129 -15.89 -63.19 12.14
C ILE A 129 -14.48 -62.69 12.53
N SER A 130 -13.49 -63.57 12.55
CA SER A 130 -12.10 -63.19 12.83
C SER A 130 -11.51 -62.28 11.75
N ALA A 131 -11.87 -62.49 10.48
CA ALA A 131 -11.44 -61.65 9.37
C ALA A 131 -12.07 -60.25 9.45
N VAL A 132 -13.37 -60.17 9.79
CA VAL A 132 -14.07 -58.90 10.05
C VAL A 132 -13.45 -58.18 11.24
N GLY A 133 -13.13 -58.90 12.34
CA GLY A 133 -12.46 -58.34 13.51
C GLY A 133 -11.13 -57.66 13.17
N ARG A 134 -10.25 -58.35 12.43
CA ARG A 134 -8.98 -57.76 11.95
C ARG A 134 -9.18 -56.53 11.07
N LYS A 135 -10.22 -56.54 10.22
CA LYS A 135 -10.53 -55.37 9.37
C LYS A 135 -11.03 -54.19 10.19
N LEU A 136 -11.82 -54.45 11.24
CA LEU A 136 -12.30 -53.43 12.18
C LEU A 136 -11.11 -52.78 12.91
N GLU A 137 -10.17 -53.58 13.43
CA GLU A 137 -8.93 -53.09 14.04
C GLU A 137 -8.10 -52.24 13.05
N GLY A 138 -8.02 -52.67 11.78
CA GLY A 138 -7.38 -51.89 10.72
C GLY A 138 -8.09 -50.56 10.44
N MET A 139 -9.42 -50.50 10.55
CA MET A 139 -10.18 -49.26 10.43
C MET A 139 -9.98 -48.36 11.66
N ASP A 140 -9.92 -48.93 12.87
CA ASP A 140 -9.68 -48.18 14.11
C ASP A 140 -8.30 -47.51 14.10
N THR A 141 -7.27 -48.21 13.61
CA THR A 141 -5.93 -47.63 13.45
C THR A 141 -5.89 -46.53 12.39
N ALA A 142 -6.57 -46.72 11.24
CA ALA A 142 -6.66 -45.70 10.20
C ALA A 142 -7.42 -44.45 10.66
N THR A 143 -8.53 -44.63 11.38
CA THR A 143 -9.30 -43.50 11.94
C THR A 143 -8.49 -42.77 13.01
N ALA A 144 -7.78 -43.47 13.89
CA ALA A 144 -6.86 -42.85 14.83
C ALA A 144 -5.79 -41.99 14.12
N SER A 145 -5.18 -42.51 13.05
CA SER A 145 -4.21 -41.75 12.24
C SER A 145 -4.82 -40.48 11.64
N LEU A 146 -6.00 -40.57 11.03
CA LEU A 146 -6.68 -39.41 10.45
C LEU A 146 -7.07 -38.37 11.52
N THR A 147 -7.45 -38.80 12.72
CA THR A 147 -7.74 -37.86 13.82
C THR A 147 -6.48 -37.12 14.27
N ALA A 148 -5.31 -37.76 14.26
CA ALA A 148 -4.05 -37.13 14.58
C ALA A 148 -3.65 -36.09 13.53
N GLU A 149 -3.75 -36.43 12.24
CA GLU A 149 -3.47 -35.51 11.14
C GLU A 149 -4.43 -34.31 11.13
N THR A 150 -5.73 -34.55 11.40
CA THR A 150 -6.73 -33.49 11.52
C THR A 150 -6.42 -32.53 12.67
N LYS A 151 -5.94 -33.06 13.81
CA LYS A 151 -5.47 -32.23 14.93
C LYS A 151 -4.24 -31.41 14.54
N SER A 152 -3.29 -32.01 13.83
CA SER A 152 -2.10 -31.29 13.34
C SER A 152 -2.50 -30.14 12.41
N MET A 153 -3.33 -30.40 11.40
CA MET A 153 -3.82 -29.36 10.49
C MET A 153 -4.58 -28.26 11.24
N SER A 154 -5.36 -28.60 12.26
CA SER A 154 -6.05 -27.61 13.10
C SER A 154 -5.08 -26.68 13.83
N LEU A 155 -3.93 -27.20 14.28
CA LEU A 155 -2.87 -26.38 14.90
C LEU A 155 -2.19 -25.48 13.87
N ASP A 156 -1.89 -26.01 12.69
CA ASP A 156 -1.28 -25.22 11.61
C ASP A 156 -2.19 -24.08 11.15
N ILE A 157 -3.51 -24.35 11.02
CA ILE A 157 -4.50 -23.32 10.70
C ILE A 157 -4.53 -22.23 11.78
N ALA A 158 -4.48 -22.59 13.06
CA ALA A 158 -4.41 -21.62 14.14
C ALA A 158 -3.11 -20.79 14.08
N GLY A 159 -1.99 -21.42 13.74
CA GLY A 159 -0.71 -20.75 13.52
C GLY A 159 -0.76 -19.74 12.36
N PHE A 160 -1.34 -20.13 11.22
CA PHE A 160 -1.50 -19.23 10.08
C PHE A 160 -2.47 -18.07 10.40
N GLN A 161 -3.55 -18.32 11.13
CA GLN A 161 -4.45 -17.25 11.58
C GLN A 161 -3.72 -16.22 12.46
N ALA A 162 -2.86 -16.66 13.37
CA ALA A 162 -2.03 -15.77 14.18
C ALA A 162 -1.04 -14.96 13.33
N GLN A 163 -0.43 -15.57 12.31
CA GLN A 163 0.47 -14.86 11.40
C GLN A 163 -0.26 -13.82 10.54
N VAL A 164 -1.41 -14.17 9.98
CA VAL A 164 -2.24 -13.25 9.16
C VAL A 164 -2.67 -12.04 9.98
N THR A 165 -3.18 -12.26 11.19
CA THR A 165 -3.56 -11.16 12.10
C THR A 165 -2.37 -10.28 12.48
N GLY A 166 -1.18 -10.85 12.66
CA GLY A 166 0.05 -10.08 12.89
C GLY A 166 0.46 -9.23 11.68
N LEU A 167 0.33 -9.78 10.46
CA LEU A 167 0.59 -9.02 9.23
C LEU A 167 -0.43 -7.90 9.03
N ASP A 168 -1.72 -8.14 9.30
CA ASP A 168 -2.76 -7.10 9.22
C ASP A 168 -2.47 -5.94 10.18
N GLN A 169 -1.97 -6.23 11.39
CA GLN A 169 -1.53 -5.20 12.34
C GLN A 169 -0.32 -4.40 11.82
N GLN A 170 0.63 -5.06 11.17
CA GLN A 170 1.78 -4.37 10.56
C GLN A 170 1.37 -3.50 9.37
N VAL A 171 0.48 -3.99 8.51
CA VAL A 171 -0.04 -3.24 7.36
C VAL A 171 -0.78 -1.99 7.84
N THR A 172 -1.70 -2.13 8.80
CA THR A 172 -2.41 -0.98 9.38
C THR A 172 -1.46 0.02 10.04
N SER A 173 -0.42 -0.44 10.74
CA SER A 173 0.62 0.45 11.27
C SER A 173 1.34 1.22 10.15
N VAL A 174 1.78 0.55 9.09
CA VAL A 174 2.45 1.19 7.95
C VAL A 174 1.52 2.20 7.26
N GLU A 175 0.25 1.88 7.07
CA GLU A 175 -0.75 2.79 6.50
C GLU A 175 -0.89 4.07 7.34
N THR A 176 -0.95 3.95 8.66
CA THR A 176 -0.99 5.13 9.54
C THR A 176 0.27 5.98 9.45
N HIS A 177 1.44 5.35 9.33
CA HIS A 177 2.71 6.06 9.13
C HIS A 177 2.73 6.82 7.80
N ILE A 178 2.28 6.19 6.71
CA ILE A 178 2.19 6.82 5.39
C ILE A 178 1.26 8.04 5.44
N ALA A 179 0.08 7.92 6.05
CA ALA A 179 -0.84 9.05 6.22
C ALA A 179 -0.15 10.22 6.95
N SER A 180 0.57 9.92 8.04
CA SER A 180 1.30 10.95 8.80
C SER A 180 2.43 11.62 8.02
N TRP A 181 3.04 10.94 7.04
CA TRP A 181 4.07 11.52 6.18
C TRP A 181 3.46 12.44 5.13
N VAL A 182 2.32 12.05 4.57
CA VAL A 182 1.57 12.90 3.63
C VAL A 182 1.16 14.22 4.28
N ASP A 183 0.65 14.19 5.51
CA ASP A 183 0.26 15.40 6.24
C ASP A 183 1.46 16.34 6.48
N ARG A 184 2.63 15.77 6.85
CA ARG A 184 3.86 16.56 7.03
C ARG A 184 4.36 17.17 5.73
N ASP A 185 4.26 16.45 4.62
CA ASP A 185 4.68 16.98 3.31
C ASP A 185 3.80 18.17 2.89
N GLN A 186 2.50 18.10 3.16
CA GLN A 186 1.59 19.24 2.95
C GLN A 186 1.97 20.45 3.82
N GLU A 187 2.31 20.23 5.08
CA GLU A 187 2.78 21.29 5.97
C GLU A 187 4.08 21.93 5.45
N LEU A 188 5.04 21.12 4.98
CA LEU A 188 6.28 21.60 4.39
C LEU A 188 6.03 22.45 3.14
N LEU A 189 5.12 22.03 2.26
CA LEU A 189 4.73 22.80 1.08
C LEU A 189 4.09 24.15 1.48
N TYR A 190 3.21 24.15 2.48
CA TYR A 190 2.62 25.36 3.01
C TYR A 190 3.67 26.32 3.59
N LEU A 191 4.57 25.82 4.44
CA LEU A 191 5.63 26.61 5.05
C LEU A 191 6.59 27.18 3.99
N ARG A 192 6.93 26.39 2.97
CA ARG A 192 7.77 26.85 1.85
C ARG A 192 7.09 27.97 1.07
N SER A 193 5.82 27.82 0.74
CA SER A 193 5.03 28.87 0.05
C SER A 193 4.98 30.15 0.88
N LYS A 194 4.75 30.02 2.20
CA LYS A 194 4.75 31.15 3.12
C LYS A 194 6.10 31.84 3.20
N LEU A 195 7.20 31.09 3.25
CA LEU A 195 8.57 31.65 3.25
C LEU A 195 8.86 32.43 1.97
N ILE A 196 8.53 31.87 0.80
CA ILE A 196 8.67 32.57 -0.49
C ILE A 196 7.87 33.86 -0.48
N ASN A 197 6.62 33.82 -0.02
CA ASN A 197 5.77 35.01 0.03
C ASN A 197 6.34 36.12 0.94
N LEU A 198 6.85 35.73 2.12
CA LEU A 198 7.47 36.66 3.05
C LEU A 198 8.77 37.25 2.48
N GLU A 199 9.58 36.42 1.84
CA GLU A 199 10.82 36.86 1.19
C GLU A 199 10.55 37.83 0.04
N ASP A 200 9.58 37.52 -0.83
CA ASP A 200 9.18 38.37 -1.94
C ASP A 200 8.65 39.72 -1.45
N ARG A 201 7.85 39.73 -0.36
CA ARG A 201 7.35 40.97 0.25
C ARG A 201 8.47 41.77 0.89
N SER A 202 9.44 41.12 1.52
CA SER A 202 10.61 41.77 2.12
C SER A 202 11.49 42.43 1.06
N ARG A 203 11.62 41.80 -0.12
CA ARG A 203 12.47 42.30 -1.22
C ARG A 203 11.75 43.15 -2.25
N ARG A 204 10.43 43.29 -2.19
CA ARG A 204 9.63 44.00 -3.21
C ARG A 204 10.08 45.44 -3.47
N ASN A 205 10.57 46.12 -2.44
CA ASN A 205 11.05 47.51 -2.54
C ASN A 205 12.57 47.61 -2.75
N ASN A 206 13.26 46.49 -2.89
CA ASN A 206 14.70 46.43 -3.08
C ASN A 206 15.00 46.21 -4.57
N VAL A 207 15.71 47.14 -5.19
CA VAL A 207 16.19 47.03 -6.57
C VAL A 207 17.70 46.82 -6.54
N CYS A 208 18.17 45.81 -7.29
CA CYS A 208 19.60 45.56 -7.48
C CYS A 208 20.03 46.13 -8.83
N LEU A 209 20.97 47.07 -8.80
CA LEU A 209 21.57 47.66 -9.98
C LEU A 209 22.94 47.00 -10.23
N LEU A 210 23.13 46.40 -11.40
CA LEU A 210 24.37 45.73 -11.80
C LEU A 210 25.04 46.51 -12.93
N GLY A 211 26.38 46.44 -13.01
CA GLY A 211 27.16 47.04 -14.10
C GLY A 211 27.61 48.49 -13.87
N PHE A 212 27.41 49.05 -12.67
CA PHE A 212 28.02 50.32 -12.31
C PHE A 212 29.53 50.13 -12.03
N PRO A 213 30.41 50.95 -12.65
CA PRO A 213 31.83 50.94 -12.32
C PRO A 213 32.07 51.25 -10.84
N GLU A 214 33.06 50.63 -10.23
CA GLU A 214 33.42 50.94 -8.85
C GLU A 214 34.15 52.29 -8.76
N ASN A 215 33.99 52.97 -7.62
CA ASN A 215 34.63 54.25 -7.26
C ASN A 215 34.18 55.51 -8.03
N ILE A 216 33.22 55.42 -8.95
CA ILE A 216 32.72 56.61 -9.66
C ILE A 216 31.62 57.35 -8.90
N GLU A 217 31.01 56.73 -7.89
CA GLU A 217 29.89 57.32 -7.16
C GLU A 217 30.33 58.38 -6.13
N GLY A 218 31.64 58.48 -5.87
CA GLY A 218 32.21 59.39 -4.88
C GLY A 218 31.89 58.97 -3.44
N ALA A 219 31.78 59.95 -2.54
CA ALA A 219 31.51 59.71 -1.12
C ALA A 219 30.03 59.43 -0.82
N ASP A 220 29.11 59.90 -1.67
CA ASP A 220 27.66 59.73 -1.47
C ASP A 220 26.98 59.07 -2.68
N ILE A 221 26.63 57.80 -2.51
CA ILE A 221 25.95 56.98 -3.53
C ILE A 221 24.53 57.50 -3.79
N HIS A 222 23.86 58.11 -2.80
CA HIS A 222 22.49 58.61 -2.97
C HIS A 222 22.42 59.75 -3.99
N SER A 223 23.32 60.74 -3.86
CA SER A 223 23.38 61.87 -4.78
C SER A 223 23.74 61.41 -6.20
N TYR A 224 24.73 60.52 -6.32
CA TYR A 224 25.13 59.94 -7.61
C TYR A 224 23.96 59.22 -8.31
N LEU A 225 23.22 58.35 -7.61
CA LEU A 225 22.09 57.63 -8.21
C LEU A 225 20.92 58.55 -8.58
N ARG A 226 20.65 59.60 -7.78
CA ARG A 226 19.57 60.56 -8.08
C ARG A 226 19.84 61.33 -9.37
N GLU A 227 21.11 61.61 -9.67
CA GLU A 227 21.51 62.29 -10.89
C GLU A 227 21.62 61.33 -12.09
N THR A 228 22.17 60.13 -11.88
CA THR A 228 22.48 59.20 -12.97
C THR A 228 21.29 58.38 -13.44
N LEU A 229 20.39 57.97 -12.54
CA LEU A 229 19.25 57.14 -12.95
C LEU A 229 18.32 57.83 -13.96
N PRO A 230 17.91 59.10 -13.78
CA PRO A 230 17.09 59.79 -14.77
C PRO A 230 17.81 59.93 -16.13
N LYS A 231 19.13 60.15 -16.11
CA LYS A 231 19.96 60.24 -17.33
C LYS A 231 20.05 58.91 -18.07
N LEU A 232 20.15 57.80 -17.33
CA LEU A 232 20.27 56.45 -17.89
C LEU A 232 18.93 55.91 -18.41
N THR A 233 17.84 56.15 -17.68
CA THR A 233 16.51 55.63 -18.06
C THR A 233 15.78 56.54 -19.04
N GLY A 234 16.13 57.83 -19.10
CA GLY A 234 15.40 58.83 -19.87
C GLY A 234 14.03 59.16 -19.27
N ILE A 235 13.78 58.74 -18.02
CA ILE A 235 12.49 58.93 -17.34
C ILE A 235 12.65 60.07 -16.33
N THR A 236 11.76 61.06 -16.41
CA THR A 236 11.62 62.09 -15.38
C THR A 236 10.75 61.53 -14.26
N PHE A 237 11.28 61.49 -13.03
CA PHE A 237 10.54 61.05 -11.86
C PHE A 237 9.91 62.24 -11.15
N ASP A 238 8.58 62.27 -11.09
CA ASP A 238 7.81 63.23 -10.29
C ASP A 238 6.83 62.45 -9.37
N PRO A 239 7.03 62.45 -8.04
CA PRO A 239 8.04 63.19 -7.28
C PRO A 239 9.48 62.64 -7.42
N PRO A 240 10.51 63.42 -7.01
CA PRO A 240 11.90 62.99 -7.08
C PRO A 240 12.15 61.66 -6.35
N LEU A 241 13.07 60.85 -6.88
CA LEU A 241 13.44 59.56 -6.31
C LEU A 241 13.86 59.69 -4.84
N LYS A 242 13.13 58.99 -3.97
CA LYS A 242 13.42 58.83 -2.55
C LYS A 242 13.92 57.42 -2.31
N PHE A 243 15.11 57.32 -1.72
CA PHE A 243 15.70 56.04 -1.34
C PHE A 243 15.69 55.92 0.18
N GLN A 244 15.21 54.79 0.70
CA GLN A 244 15.28 54.52 2.14
C GLN A 244 16.69 54.10 2.56
N ARG A 245 17.37 53.29 1.74
CA ARG A 245 18.73 52.82 1.98
C ARG A 245 19.41 52.53 0.63
N VAL A 246 20.63 53.00 0.45
CA VAL A 246 21.48 52.65 -0.70
C VAL A 246 22.82 52.18 -0.17
N HIS A 247 23.26 51.02 -0.65
CA HIS A 247 24.55 50.46 -0.29
C HIS A 247 25.02 49.49 -1.37
N ARG A 248 26.33 49.24 -1.39
CA ARG A 248 26.94 48.20 -2.22
C ARG A 248 26.68 46.83 -1.61
N LEU A 249 26.47 45.84 -2.47
CA LEU A 249 26.40 44.44 -2.06
C LEU A 249 27.78 43.80 -2.19
N GLY A 250 28.24 43.18 -1.11
CA GLY A 250 29.55 42.52 -1.05
C GLY A 250 30.72 43.46 -0.72
N PRO A 251 31.91 42.90 -0.46
CA PRO A 251 33.11 43.66 -0.15
C PRO A 251 33.59 44.46 -1.37
N LYS A 252 34.14 45.66 -1.13
CA LYS A 252 34.77 46.49 -2.15
C LYS A 252 35.91 45.71 -2.83
N ARG A 253 35.96 45.69 -4.16
CA ARG A 253 37.08 45.05 -4.86
C ARG A 253 38.34 45.88 -4.64
N ARG A 254 39.50 45.22 -4.51
CA ARG A 254 40.78 45.94 -4.45
C ARG A 254 41.03 46.58 -5.81
N ASP A 255 41.41 47.86 -5.80
CA ASP A 255 41.72 48.62 -6.99
C ASP A 255 42.84 47.88 -7.78
N GLY A 256 42.53 47.38 -8.98
CA GLY A 256 43.52 46.76 -9.88
C GLY A 256 43.20 45.37 -10.43
N THR A 257 42.22 44.63 -9.88
CA THR A 257 41.74 43.38 -10.53
C THR A 257 40.66 43.69 -11.57
N ASN A 258 41.09 44.28 -12.69
CA ASN A 258 40.29 44.26 -13.92
C ASN A 258 40.05 42.78 -14.26
N CYS A 259 38.78 42.36 -14.37
CA CYS A 259 38.46 41.09 -14.97
C CYS A 259 38.90 41.17 -16.44
N ALA A 260 40.01 40.51 -16.77
CA ALA A 260 40.33 40.22 -18.15
C ALA A 260 39.20 39.34 -18.69
N THR A 261 38.30 39.94 -19.45
CA THR A 261 37.43 39.21 -20.37
C THR A 261 38.36 38.57 -21.39
N GLN A 262 38.71 37.30 -21.20
CA GLN A 262 39.28 36.48 -22.26
C GLN A 262 38.22 36.41 -23.37
N SER A 263 38.57 37.01 -24.51
CA SER A 263 37.82 36.95 -25.77
C SER A 263 38.07 35.62 -26.47
#